data_AF-A0A939HJ87-F1
#
_entry.id   AF-A0A939HJ87-F1
#
_cell.length_a   1.000
_cell.length_b   1.000
_cell.length_c   1.000
_cell.angle_alpha   90.00
_cell.angle_beta   90.00
_cell.angle_gamma   90.00
#
_symmetry.space_group_name_H-M   'P 1'
#
loop_
_entity.id
_entity.type
_entity.pdbx_description
1 polymer ?
#
loop_
_entity_poly.entity_id
_entity_poly.type
_entity_poly.pdbx_seq_one_letter_code
_entity_poly.pdbx_strand_id
1 'polypeptide(L)'
;MAFVSFVAVAVTFMIGAWAGGHEVDETCAARGQTYDSGYRSENWQEPSRIFPMHNKCNAAYDLVPSWINPALVIFAVLMVAFVIAVVVSVVNAVRTPPG
;
A
#
# COMPACT_ATOMS: atom_id res chain seq x y z
N MET A 1 18.27 -3.42 15.54
CA MET A 1 17.39 -3.68 14.38
C MET A 1 16.00 -3.09 14.58
N ALA A 2 15.28 -3.40 15.67
CA ALA A 2 13.92 -2.89 15.92
C ALA A 2 13.77 -1.35 15.86
N PHE A 3 14.72 -0.58 16.42
CA PHE A 3 14.71 0.88 16.35
C PHE A 3 14.78 1.41 14.91
N VAL A 4 15.66 0.83 14.08
CA VAL A 4 15.80 1.21 12.67
C VAL A 4 14.53 0.89 11.90
N SER A 5 13.92 -0.28 12.13
CA SER A 5 12.64 -0.65 11.53
C SER A 5 11.51 0.30 11.95
N PHE A 6 11.45 0.68 13.22
CA PHE A 6 10.46 1.63 13.72
C PHE A 6 10.60 3.01 13.09
N VAL A 7 11.83 3.54 13.01
CA VAL A 7 12.09 4.82 12.34
C VAL A 7 11.74 4.74 10.85
N ALA A 8 12.09 3.64 10.17
CA ALA A 8 11.73 3.46 8.76
C ALA A 8 10.21 3.41 8.55
N VAL A 9 9.46 2.72 9.42
CA VAL A 9 7.99 2.69 9.38
C VAL A 9 7.41 4.08 9.63
N ALA A 10 7.91 4.81 10.63
CA ALA A 10 7.44 6.16 10.93
C ALA A 10 7.67 7.11 9.75
N VAL A 11 8.87 7.09 9.15
CA VAL A 11 9.21 7.93 8.01
C VAL A 11 8.36 7.56 6.78
N THR A 12 8.23 6.28 6.46
CA THR A 12 7.41 5.83 5.32
C THR A 12 5.92 6.16 5.51
N PHE A 13 5.40 6.03 6.73
CA PHE A 13 4.03 6.43 7.06
C PHE A 13 3.83 7.94 6.87
N MET A 14 4.75 8.78 7.36
CA MET A 14 4.66 10.24 7.21
C MET A 14 4.76 10.67 5.74
N ILE A 15 5.68 10.08 4.98
CA ILE A 15 5.79 10.32 3.53
C ILE A 15 4.50 9.90 2.83
N GLY A 16 3.95 8.73 3.15
CA GLY A 16 2.69 8.24 2.58
C GLY A 16 1.49 9.13 2.92
N ALA A 17 1.39 9.59 4.17
CA ALA A 17 0.34 10.50 4.63
C ALA A 17 0.36 11.85 3.90
N TRP A 18 1.54 12.30 3.45
CA TRP A 18 1.70 13.55 2.70
C TRP A 18 1.82 13.36 1.18
N ALA A 19 1.98 12.13 0.69
CA ALA A 19 2.04 11.82 -0.74
C ALA A 19 0.66 11.80 -1.41
N GLY A 20 -0.43 11.90 -0.64
CA GLY A 20 -1.79 11.95 -1.16
C GLY A 20 -2.09 13.29 -1.85
N GLY A 21 -2.17 13.27 -3.18
CA GLY A 21 -2.65 14.38 -3.99
C GLY A 21 -4.04 14.79 -3.52
N HIS A 22 -4.10 15.96 -2.87
CA HIS A 22 -5.32 16.53 -2.30
C HIS A 22 -6.40 16.78 -3.38
N GLU A 23 -5.98 16.82 -4.65
CA GLU A 23 -6.79 17.08 -5.83
C GLU A 23 -6.47 16.04 -6.91
N VAL A 24 -7.40 15.08 -7.08
CA VAL A 24 -7.24 14.00 -8.07
C VAL A 24 -7.34 14.55 -9.49
N ASP A 25 -8.10 15.61 -9.70
CA ASP A 25 -8.19 16.34 -10.96
C ASP A 25 -6.84 16.96 -11.37
N GLU A 26 -6.11 17.59 -10.44
CA GLU A 26 -4.75 18.08 -10.69
C GLU A 26 -3.81 16.92 -11.06
N THR A 27 -3.90 15.81 -10.32
CA THR A 27 -3.07 14.62 -10.58
C THR A 27 -3.38 14.01 -11.96
N CYS A 28 -4.65 13.97 -12.35
CA CYS A 28 -5.07 13.52 -13.68
C CYS A 28 -4.54 14.43 -14.77
N ALA A 29 -4.66 15.75 -14.59
CA ALA A 29 -4.13 16.75 -15.53
C ALA A 29 -2.60 16.63 -15.69
N ALA A 30 -1.86 16.43 -14.58
CA ALA A 30 -0.42 16.21 -14.59
C ALA A 30 0.00 14.94 -15.34
N ARG A 31 -0.91 13.96 -15.49
CA ARG A 31 -0.72 12.74 -16.31
C ARG A 31 -1.30 12.86 -17.72
N GLY A 32 -1.74 14.05 -18.12
CA GLY A 32 -2.33 14.31 -19.44
C GLY A 32 -3.71 13.67 -19.62
N GLN A 33 -4.43 13.39 -18.53
CA GLN A 33 -5.74 12.76 -18.53
C GLN A 33 -6.81 13.77 -18.11
N THR A 34 -7.98 13.70 -18.74
CA THR A 34 -9.14 14.48 -18.33
C THR A 34 -9.82 13.82 -17.14
N TYR A 35 -10.08 14.61 -16.10
CA TYR A 35 -10.89 14.18 -14.96
C TYR A 35 -12.36 14.16 -15.36
N ASP A 36 -13.00 13.00 -15.23
CA ASP A 36 -14.42 12.79 -15.53
C ASP A 36 -15.22 12.78 -14.22
N SER A 37 -15.83 13.93 -13.92
CA SER A 37 -16.67 14.11 -12.74
C SER A 37 -17.99 13.33 -12.84
N GLY A 38 -18.51 13.12 -14.06
CA GLY A 38 -19.69 12.29 -14.32
C GLY A 38 -19.41 10.85 -13.91
N TYR A 39 -18.35 10.26 -14.47
CA TYR A 39 -17.89 8.91 -14.10
C TYR A 39 -17.66 8.78 -12.60
N ARG A 40 -17.00 9.77 -11.97
CA ARG A 40 -16.75 9.76 -10.51
C ARG A 40 -18.05 9.74 -9.71
N SER A 41 -19.03 10.55 -10.08
CA SER A 41 -20.31 10.62 -9.38
C SER A 41 -21.13 9.34 -9.49
N GLU A 42 -21.09 8.68 -10.66
CA GLU A 42 -21.74 7.38 -10.89
C GLU A 42 -21.00 6.25 -10.15
N ASN A 43 -19.67 6.34 -10.04
CA ASN A 43 -18.79 5.33 -9.44
C ASN A 43 -18.19 5.79 -8.11
N TRP A 44 -18.94 6.54 -7.31
CA TRP A 44 -18.46 7.15 -6.06
C TRP A 44 -17.95 6.13 -5.02
N GLN A 45 -18.36 4.87 -5.13
CA GLN A 45 -17.91 3.76 -4.28
C GLN A 45 -16.59 3.14 -4.72
N GLU A 46 -16.12 3.40 -5.94
CA GLU A 46 -14.90 2.80 -6.47
C GLU A 46 -13.64 3.20 -5.69
N PRO A 47 -13.45 4.48 -5.28
CA PRO A 47 -12.29 4.91 -4.49
C PRO A 47 -12.28 4.40 -3.04
N SER A 48 -13.42 3.98 -2.49
CA SER A 48 -13.51 3.49 -1.11
C SER A 48 -13.25 1.99 -0.98
N ARG A 49 -13.04 1.28 -2.09
CA ARG A 49 -12.70 -0.14 -2.06
C ARG A 49 -11.27 -0.33 -1.57
N ILE A 50 -11.14 -1.16 -0.54
CA ILE A 50 -9.85 -1.51 0.05
C ILE A 50 -9.01 -2.32 -0.95
N PHE A 51 -9.65 -3.17 -1.77
CA PHE A 51 -8.97 -3.94 -2.80
C PHE A 51 -9.95 -4.41 -3.89
N PRO A 52 -9.54 -4.46 -5.18
CA PRO A 52 -8.32 -3.90 -5.74
C PRO A 52 -8.33 -2.37 -5.63
N MET A 53 -7.18 -1.77 -5.30
CA MET A 53 -7.09 -0.32 -5.11
C MET A 53 -7.11 0.37 -6.48
N HIS A 54 -7.98 1.35 -6.63
CA HIS A 54 -8.23 2.11 -7.85
C HIS A 54 -8.41 3.59 -7.53
N ASN A 55 -7.86 4.46 -8.37
CA ASN A 55 -8.15 5.90 -8.33
C ASN A 55 -8.20 6.45 -9.76
N LYS A 56 -9.34 6.20 -10.41
CA LYS A 56 -9.54 6.50 -11.82
C LYS A 56 -9.75 7.98 -12.10
N CYS A 57 -9.16 8.44 -13.20
CA CYS A 57 -9.45 9.75 -13.80
C CYS A 57 -10.73 9.70 -14.64
N ASN A 58 -10.92 8.60 -15.37
CA ASN A 58 -12.06 8.30 -16.23
C ASN A 58 -12.18 6.77 -16.38
N ALA A 59 -13.16 6.29 -17.14
CA ALA A 59 -13.40 4.85 -17.33
C ALA A 59 -12.20 4.06 -17.87
N ALA A 60 -11.28 4.72 -18.58
CA ALA A 60 -10.15 4.09 -19.28
C ALA A 60 -8.80 4.26 -18.58
N TYR A 61 -8.66 5.21 -17.65
CA TYR A 61 -7.37 5.53 -17.03
C TYR A 61 -7.41 5.50 -15.51
N ASP A 62 -6.52 4.70 -14.93
CA ASP A 62 -6.31 4.57 -13.49
C ASP A 62 -4.96 5.16 -13.07
N LEU A 63 -4.96 5.99 -12.03
CA LEU A 63 -3.73 6.50 -11.43
C LEU A 63 -2.95 5.42 -10.69
N VAL A 64 -3.63 4.37 -10.24
CA VAL A 64 -3.02 3.22 -9.55
C VAL A 64 -2.57 2.21 -10.60
N PRO A 65 -1.25 1.96 -10.75
CA PRO A 65 -0.76 0.94 -11.66
C PRO A 65 -1.27 -0.46 -11.30
N SER A 66 -1.55 -1.28 -12.32
CA SER A 66 -2.09 -2.64 -12.15
C SER A 66 -1.23 -3.59 -11.31
N TRP A 67 0.08 -3.33 -11.21
CA TRP A 67 1.02 -4.15 -10.45
C TRP A 67 1.03 -3.87 -8.94
N ILE A 68 0.50 -2.73 -8.49
CA ILE A 68 0.48 -2.35 -7.06
C ILE A 68 -0.28 -3.38 -6.24
N ASN A 69 -1.44 -3.80 -6.72
CA ASN A 69 -2.29 -4.77 -6.01
C ASN A 69 -1.55 -6.12 -5.82
N PRO A 70 -1.09 -6.83 -6.87
CA PRO A 70 -0.28 -8.03 -6.70
C PRO A 70 0.94 -7.84 -5.78
N ALA A 71 1.64 -6.70 -5.89
CA ALA A 71 2.80 -6.42 -5.04
C ALA A 71 2.42 -6.33 -3.54
N LEU A 72 1.33 -5.64 -3.20
CA LEU A 72 0.85 -5.55 -1.82
C LEU A 72 0.48 -6.91 -1.24
N VAL A 73 -0.17 -7.77 -2.02
CA VAL A 73 -0.50 -9.14 -1.61
C VAL A 73 0.78 -9.94 -1.33
N ILE A 74 1.76 -9.87 -2.23
CA ILE A 74 3.04 -10.57 -2.08
C ILE A 74 3.79 -10.07 -0.84
N PHE A 75 3.87 -8.76 -0.63
CA PHE A 75 4.54 -8.19 0.53
C PHE A 75 3.85 -8.55 1.84
N ALA A 76 2.51 -8.58 1.88
CA ALA A 76 1.77 -9.03 3.06
C ALA A 76 2.08 -10.51 3.39
N VAL A 77 2.10 -11.39 2.39
CA VAL A 77 2.46 -12.81 2.57
C VAL A 77 3.89 -12.96 3.07
N LEU A 78 4.85 -12.24 2.48
CA LEU A 78 6.25 -12.27 2.92
C LEU A 78 6.41 -11.78 4.35
N MET A 79 5.74 -10.69 4.71
CA MET A 79 5.76 -10.13 6.06
C MET A 79 5.25 -11.15 7.08
N VAL A 80 4.14 -11.83 6.81
CA VAL A 80 3.61 -12.90 7.68
C VAL A 80 4.61 -14.06 7.78
N ALA A 81 5.20 -14.50 6.66
CA ALA A 81 6.19 -15.58 6.66
C ALA A 81 7.42 -15.23 7.50
N PHE A 82 7.94 -14.00 7.40
CA PHE A 82 9.06 -13.53 8.21
C PHE A 82 8.71 -13.49 9.70
N VAL A 83 7.51 -13.00 10.06
CA VAL A 83 7.06 -12.98 11.46
C VAL A 83 7.00 -14.41 12.02
N ILE A 84 6.44 -15.37 11.28
CA ILE A 84 6.40 -16.78 11.69
C ILE A 84 7.81 -17.33 11.87
N ALA A 85 8.70 -17.10 10.91
CA ALA A 85 10.08 -17.58 10.97
C ALA A 85 10.83 -17.04 12.19
N VAL A 86 10.65 -15.75 12.52
CA VAL A 86 11.24 -15.14 13.71
C VAL A 86 10.69 -15.78 14.98
N VAL A 87 9.37 -15.93 15.10
CA VAL A 87 8.73 -16.56 16.28
C VAL A 87 9.26 -17.98 16.48
N VAL A 88 9.30 -18.79 15.42
CA VAL A 88 9.82 -20.17 15.47
C VAL A 88 11.29 -20.19 15.89
N SER A 89 12.10 -19.29 15.33
CA SER A 89 13.53 -19.21 15.65
C SER A 89 13.77 -18.85 17.11
N VAL A 90 13.02 -17.87 17.65
CA VAL A 90 13.10 -17.47 19.06
C VAL A 90 12.63 -18.61 19.97
N VAL A 91 11.52 -19.26 19.66
CA VAL A 91 11.00 -20.39 20.44
C VAL A 91 12.01 -21.53 20.47
N ASN A 92 12.63 -21.86 19.34
CA ASN A 92 13.64 -22.91 19.28
C ASN A 92 14.90 -22.54 20.08
N ALA A 93 15.37 -21.29 19.98
CA ALA A 93 16.53 -20.81 20.73
C ALA A 93 16.30 -20.84 22.26
N VAL A 94 15.09 -20.51 22.72
CA VAL A 94 14.73 -20.60 24.15
C VAL A 94 14.63 -22.05 24.63
N ARG A 95 14.19 -22.96 23.76
CA ARG A 95 14.05 -24.40 24.09
C ARG A 95 15.39 -25.14 24.16
N THR A 96 16.43 -24.66 23.47
CA THR A 96 17.79 -25.21 23.55
C THR A 96 18.59 -24.45 24.61
N PRO A 97 18.75 -24.96 25.85
CA PRO A 97 19.62 -24.32 26.82
C PRO A 97 21.08 -24.28 26.30
N PRO A 98 21.85 -23.22 26.61
CA PRO A 98 23.28 -23.23 26.33
C PRO A 98 23.93 -24.36 27.14
N GLY A 99 24.54 -25.32 26.43
CA GLY A 99 25.38 -26.36 27.02
C GLY A 99 26.76 -25.84 27.37
#